data_AF-A0A924WCM1-F1
#
_entry.id   AF-A0A924WCM1-F1
#
_cell.length_a   1.000
_cell.length_b   1.000
_cell.length_c   1.000
_cell.angle_alpha   90.00
_cell.angle_beta   90.00
_cell.angle_gamma   90.00
#
_symmetry.space_group_name_H-M   'P 1'
#
loop_
_entity.id
_entity.type
_entity.pdbx_description
1 polymer ?
#
loop_
_entity_poly.entity_id
_entity_poly.type
_entity_poly.pdbx_seq_one_letter_code
_entity_poly.pdbx_strand_id
1 'polypeptide(L)'
;HNGSLDPLLCTPWEGAYYPVAQRDLLASQIPSVKKKFPRHTPYSNATVTDIFSEKDLLSGICLDAQTLETQWFENVISPSKGMGRGELHFIVHKLPLETQMAPVYRILAADFTGDGKTDLLTIGNDYGADIETYRQDASNGCLLAGDGKGGFKFVPNWSAGFWAPEEARDMSAIRLQTGKNVLILNSNNSPIRTFLLKWRQ
;
A
#
# COMPACT_ATOMS: atom_id res chain seq x y z
N HIS A 1 11.79 -6.74 -27.29
CA HIS A 1 11.36 -7.16 -25.94
C HIS A 1 12.58 -7.54 -25.13
N ASN A 2 12.79 -6.90 -23.97
CA ASN A 2 13.89 -7.20 -23.04
C ASN A 2 13.49 -8.25 -21.98
N GLY A 3 12.26 -8.78 -22.03
CA GLY A 3 11.75 -9.80 -21.10
C GLY A 3 11.19 -9.24 -19.79
N SER A 4 11.24 -7.92 -19.57
CA SER A 4 10.61 -7.25 -18.43
C SER A 4 9.12 -6.99 -18.72
N LEU A 5 8.29 -7.08 -17.68
CA LEU A 5 6.91 -6.61 -17.70
C LEU A 5 6.90 -5.16 -17.22
N ASP A 6 6.47 -4.24 -18.08
CA ASP A 6 6.32 -2.83 -17.72
C ASP A 6 4.83 -2.52 -17.53
N PRO A 7 4.38 -2.20 -16.30
CA PRO A 7 2.98 -1.91 -16.04
C PRO A 7 2.58 -0.55 -16.64
N LEU A 8 1.37 -0.48 -17.19
CA LEU A 8 0.74 0.77 -17.59
C LEU A 8 -0.47 1.04 -16.71
N LEU A 9 -0.35 2.00 -15.79
CA LEU A 9 -1.46 2.42 -14.96
C LEU A 9 -2.45 3.26 -15.77
N CYS A 10 -3.73 2.94 -15.63
CA CYS A 10 -4.82 3.64 -16.30
C CYS A 10 -5.92 3.98 -15.30
N THR A 11 -6.57 5.12 -15.48
CA THR A 11 -7.72 5.55 -14.65
C THR A 11 -9.01 5.49 -15.47
N PRO A 12 -10.12 5.02 -14.86
CA PRO A 12 -11.41 5.06 -15.52
C PRO A 12 -11.98 6.48 -15.50
N TRP A 13 -12.49 6.94 -16.63
CA TRP A 13 -13.23 8.20 -16.77
C TRP A 13 -14.31 8.04 -17.85
N GLU A 14 -15.55 8.37 -17.53
CA GLU A 14 -16.71 8.30 -18.45
C GLU A 14 -16.83 6.98 -19.25
N GLY A 15 -16.48 5.85 -18.64
CA GLY A 15 -16.59 4.52 -19.26
C GLY A 15 -15.41 4.13 -20.16
N ALA A 16 -14.38 4.96 -20.25
CA ALA A 16 -13.11 4.65 -20.91
C ALA A 16 -11.94 4.67 -19.92
N TYR A 17 -10.80 4.11 -20.33
CA TYR A 17 -9.57 4.11 -19.55
C TYR A 17 -8.54 5.02 -20.18
N TYR A 18 -7.94 5.90 -19.38
CA TYR A 18 -6.93 6.86 -19.78
C TYR A 18 -5.61 6.51 -19.11
N PRO A 19 -4.47 6.51 -19.84
CA PRO A 19 -3.17 6.31 -19.21
C PRO A 19 -2.87 7.42 -18.20
N VAL A 20 -2.33 7.05 -17.05
CA VAL A 20 -1.81 8.03 -16.08
C VAL A 20 -0.51 8.67 -16.60
N ALA A 21 0.33 7.87 -17.27
CA ALA A 21 1.62 8.31 -17.79
C ALA A 21 1.48 9.45 -18.81
N GLN A 22 2.34 10.46 -18.70
CA GLN A 22 2.42 11.51 -19.71
C GLN A 22 2.90 11.01 -21.07
N ARG A 23 2.53 11.75 -22.12
CA ARG A 23 2.86 11.44 -23.52
C ARG A 23 4.33 11.10 -23.73
N ASP A 24 5.23 11.96 -23.23
CA ASP A 24 6.66 11.82 -23.49
C ASP A 24 7.27 10.63 -22.76
N LEU A 25 6.82 10.37 -21.53
CA LEU A 25 7.20 9.18 -20.77
C LEU A 25 6.79 7.92 -21.52
N LEU A 26 5.52 7.84 -21.95
CA LEU A 26 5.02 6.69 -22.69
C LEU A 26 5.70 6.54 -24.05
N ALA A 27 5.97 7.64 -24.76
CA ALA A 27 6.67 7.65 -26.04
C ALA A 27 8.15 7.24 -25.93
N SER A 28 8.78 7.45 -24.77
CA SER A 28 10.15 6.99 -24.52
C SER A 28 10.24 5.46 -24.42
N GLN A 29 9.20 4.81 -23.89
CA GLN A 29 9.11 3.36 -23.76
C GLN A 29 8.49 2.70 -25.01
N ILE A 30 7.53 3.38 -25.63
CA ILE A 30 6.71 2.85 -26.73
C ILE A 30 6.81 3.80 -27.94
N PRO A 31 7.77 3.56 -28.86
CA PRO A 31 8.03 4.47 -29.99
C PRO A 31 6.84 4.70 -30.94
N SER A 32 5.86 3.77 -30.99
CA SER A 32 4.64 3.93 -31.79
C SER A 32 3.77 5.09 -31.29
N VAL A 33 3.79 5.40 -30.00
CA VAL A 33 3.08 6.54 -29.39
C VAL A 33 3.59 7.85 -29.98
N LYS A 34 4.91 7.99 -30.15
CA LYS A 34 5.53 9.19 -30.76
C LYS A 34 5.02 9.44 -32.19
N LYS A 35 4.78 8.36 -32.95
CA LYS A 35 4.28 8.42 -34.33
C LYS A 35 2.77 8.72 -34.38
N LYS A 36 1.97 8.05 -33.55
CA LYS A 36 0.51 8.24 -33.48
C LYS A 36 0.13 9.61 -32.91
N PHE A 37 0.84 10.05 -31.89
CA PHE A 37 0.57 11.29 -31.16
C PHE A 37 1.81 12.19 -31.19
N PRO A 38 2.03 12.97 -32.26
CA PRO A 38 3.18 13.88 -32.36
C PRO A 38 3.05 15.11 -31.46
N ARG A 39 1.83 15.46 -31.02
CA ARG A 39 1.54 16.61 -30.14
C ARG A 39 0.84 16.13 -28.86
N HIS A 40 0.86 16.95 -27.81
CA HIS A 40 0.23 16.62 -26.51
C HIS A 40 -1.29 16.71 -26.54
N THR A 41 -1.87 17.67 -27.26
CA THR A 41 -3.34 17.87 -27.30
C THR A 41 -4.11 16.64 -27.82
N PRO A 42 -3.67 15.94 -28.88
CA PRO A 42 -4.32 14.69 -29.28
C PRO A 42 -4.15 13.56 -28.25
N TYR A 43 -3.02 13.54 -27.53
CA TYR A 43 -2.76 12.53 -26.51
C TYR A 43 -3.60 12.74 -25.24
N SER A 44 -3.86 13.98 -24.83
CA SER A 44 -4.63 14.26 -23.61
C SER A 44 -6.05 13.72 -23.63
N ASN A 45 -6.60 13.45 -24.83
CA ASN A 45 -7.92 12.87 -25.02
C ASN A 45 -7.86 11.38 -25.43
N ALA A 46 -6.66 10.81 -25.55
CA ALA A 46 -6.47 9.44 -26.04
C ALA A 46 -6.74 8.42 -24.93
N THR A 47 -7.59 7.46 -25.25
CA THR A 47 -7.85 6.30 -24.41
C THR A 47 -6.78 5.22 -24.63
N VAL A 48 -6.73 4.25 -23.73
CA VAL A 48 -5.87 3.06 -23.89
C VAL A 48 -6.14 2.35 -25.22
N THR A 49 -7.39 2.29 -25.67
CA THR A 49 -7.79 1.70 -26.95
C THR A 49 -7.40 2.50 -28.19
N ASP A 50 -7.11 3.81 -28.05
CA ASP A 50 -6.55 4.61 -29.15
C ASP A 50 -5.04 4.35 -29.30
N ILE A 51 -4.38 4.05 -28.18
CA ILE A 51 -2.94 3.84 -28.10
C ILE A 51 -2.57 2.42 -28.55
N PHE A 52 -3.24 1.41 -28.00
CA PHE A 52 -2.98 -0.01 -28.25
C PHE A 52 -4.07 -0.64 -29.10
N SER A 53 -3.69 -1.56 -29.99
CA SER A 53 -4.70 -2.35 -30.70
C SER A 53 -5.36 -3.35 -29.76
N GLU A 54 -6.56 -3.81 -30.11
CA GLU A 54 -7.25 -4.89 -29.37
C GLU A 54 -6.37 -6.13 -29.22
N LYS A 55 -5.62 -6.49 -30.27
CA LYS A 55 -4.66 -7.58 -30.23
C LYS A 55 -3.56 -7.36 -29.18
N ASP A 56 -3.04 -6.15 -29.06
CA ASP A 56 -2.01 -5.82 -28.08
C ASP A 56 -2.57 -5.95 -26.66
N LEU A 57 -3.78 -5.42 -26.43
CA LEU A 57 -4.45 -5.48 -25.13
C LEU A 57 -4.79 -6.92 -24.72
N LEU A 58 -5.32 -7.73 -25.64
CA LEU A 58 -5.62 -9.15 -25.39
C LEU A 58 -4.38 -10.00 -25.13
N SER A 59 -3.21 -9.58 -25.63
CA SER A 59 -1.94 -10.25 -25.37
C SER A 59 -1.31 -9.84 -24.02
N GLY A 60 -1.80 -8.76 -23.41
CA GLY A 60 -1.35 -8.25 -22.14
C GLY A 60 -2.08 -8.86 -20.94
N ILE A 61 -1.56 -8.58 -19.74
CA ILE A 61 -2.24 -8.88 -18.49
C ILE A 61 -3.00 -7.62 -18.08
N CYS A 62 -4.33 -7.66 -18.13
CA CYS A 62 -5.18 -6.58 -17.65
C CYS A 62 -5.69 -6.91 -16.24
N LEU A 63 -5.32 -6.09 -15.27
CA LEU A 63 -5.78 -6.18 -13.88
C LEU A 63 -6.56 -4.93 -13.54
N ASP A 64 -7.61 -5.09 -12.73
CA ASP A 64 -8.38 -3.98 -12.17
C ASP A 64 -8.17 -3.92 -10.65
N ALA A 65 -7.96 -2.72 -10.12
CA ALA A 65 -7.77 -2.45 -8.71
C ALA A 65 -8.83 -1.45 -8.26
N GLN A 66 -9.81 -1.93 -7.49
CA GLN A 66 -10.94 -1.12 -7.03
C GLN A 66 -10.72 -0.52 -5.63
N THR A 67 -9.75 -1.06 -4.89
CA THR A 67 -9.45 -0.68 -3.51
C THR A 67 -7.96 -0.44 -3.36
N LEU A 68 -7.61 0.76 -2.89
CA LEU A 68 -6.25 1.14 -2.49
C LEU A 68 -6.12 1.34 -0.97
N GLU A 69 -7.24 1.17 -0.24
CA GLU A 69 -7.26 1.26 1.22
C GLU A 69 -6.44 0.13 1.84
N THR A 70 -5.67 0.45 2.88
CA THR A 70 -5.08 -0.55 3.78
C THR A 70 -6.18 -1.15 4.65
N GLN A 71 -6.36 -2.46 4.52
CA GLN A 71 -7.44 -3.23 5.15
C GLN A 71 -6.85 -4.50 5.77
N TRP A 72 -7.56 -5.07 6.75
CA TRP A 72 -7.25 -6.41 7.24
C TRP A 72 -8.38 -7.38 6.90
N PHE A 73 -8.01 -8.64 6.69
CA PHE A 73 -8.91 -9.67 6.19
C PHE A 73 -9.05 -10.75 7.26
N GLU A 74 -10.28 -10.97 7.71
CA GLU A 74 -10.61 -12.02 8.68
C GLU A 74 -10.92 -13.33 7.98
N ASN A 75 -10.23 -14.40 8.36
CA ASN A 75 -10.48 -15.73 7.83
C ASN A 75 -11.70 -16.35 8.54
N VAL A 76 -12.77 -16.59 7.79
CA VAL A 76 -13.99 -17.23 8.30
C VAL A 76 -14.23 -18.54 7.57
N ILE A 77 -14.44 -19.62 8.32
CA ILE A 77 -14.73 -20.93 7.74
C ILE A 77 -16.21 -21.26 7.98
N SER A 78 -16.98 -21.31 6.90
CA SER A 78 -18.40 -21.69 6.94
C SER A 78 -18.56 -23.20 6.76
N PRO A 79 -19.57 -23.84 7.38
CA PRO A 79 -19.87 -25.25 7.12
C PRO A 79 -20.18 -25.48 5.63
N SER A 80 -19.48 -26.40 4.99
CA SER A 80 -19.81 -26.82 3.63
C SER A 80 -21.06 -27.73 3.65
N LYS A 81 -21.90 -27.68 2.62
CA LYS A 81 -23.02 -28.63 2.42
C LYS A 81 -22.47 -30.03 2.03
N GLY A 82 -21.77 -30.70 2.94
CA GLY A 82 -21.20 -32.05 2.73
C GLY A 82 -20.12 -32.42 3.76
N MET A 83 -19.52 -33.62 3.62
CA MET A 83 -18.41 -34.12 4.47
C MET A 83 -17.04 -33.45 4.17
N GLY A 84 -17.04 -32.23 3.64
CA GLY A 84 -15.81 -31.50 3.26
C GLY A 84 -15.24 -30.66 4.41
N ARG A 85 -13.99 -30.22 4.25
CA ARG A 85 -13.48 -29.06 5.01
C ARG A 85 -14.37 -27.86 4.65
N GLY A 86 -14.74 -27.07 5.66
CA GLY A 86 -15.58 -25.88 5.47
C GLY A 86 -15.02 -24.92 4.43
N GLU A 87 -15.87 -24.04 3.93
CA GLU A 87 -15.52 -23.09 2.89
C GLU A 87 -14.87 -21.85 3.52
N LEU A 88 -13.67 -21.49 3.05
CA LEU A 88 -12.94 -20.30 3.51
C LEU A 88 -13.49 -19.07 2.80
N HIS A 89 -13.92 -18.10 3.59
CA HIS A 89 -14.30 -16.76 3.14
C HIS A 89 -13.49 -15.73 3.91
N PHE A 90 -13.35 -14.54 3.31
CA PHE A 90 -12.71 -13.41 3.96
C PHE A 90 -13.75 -12.33 4.26
N ILE A 91 -13.75 -11.83 5.49
CA ILE A 91 -14.45 -10.60 5.84
C ILE A 91 -13.43 -9.46 5.79
N VAL A 92 -13.74 -8.43 5.01
CA VAL A 92 -12.87 -7.26 4.83
C VAL A 92 -13.20 -6.22 5.88
N HIS A 93 -12.18 -5.76 6.59
CA HIS A 93 -12.32 -4.76 7.64
C HIS A 93 -11.45 -3.53 7.33
N LYS A 94 -12.08 -2.36 7.39
CA LYS A 94 -11.39 -1.08 7.19
C LYS A 94 -10.59 -0.70 8.44
N LEU A 95 -9.38 -0.19 8.23
CA LEU A 95 -8.61 0.47 9.28
C LEU A 95 -9.00 1.96 9.39
N PRO A 96 -8.68 2.62 10.52
CA PRO A 96 -8.93 4.05 10.70
C PRO A 96 -8.30 4.91 9.59
N LEU A 97 -8.85 6.12 9.42
CA LEU A 97 -8.45 7.08 8.38
C LEU A 97 -6.96 7.43 8.47
N GLU A 98 -6.41 7.49 9.68
CA GLU A 98 -5.00 7.80 9.93
C GLU A 98 -4.04 6.80 9.27
N THR A 99 -4.48 5.57 9.05
CA THR A 99 -3.71 4.54 8.33
C THR A 99 -3.80 4.70 6.80
N GLN A 100 -4.73 5.51 6.29
CA GLN A 100 -4.99 5.69 4.86
C GLN A 100 -4.34 6.95 4.27
N MET A 101 -3.67 7.76 5.10
CA MET A 101 -3.14 9.08 4.70
C MET A 101 -1.95 9.00 3.74
N ALA A 102 -1.22 7.89 3.74
CA ALA A 102 -0.10 7.61 2.85
C ALA A 102 0.05 6.09 2.66
N PRO A 103 0.83 5.62 1.68
CA PRO A 103 1.13 4.20 1.52
C PRO A 103 1.67 3.59 2.80
N VAL A 104 1.17 2.40 3.15
CA VAL A 104 1.65 1.60 4.28
C VAL A 104 2.57 0.51 3.74
N TYR A 105 3.81 0.48 4.23
CA TYR A 105 4.80 -0.52 3.81
C TYR A 105 5.07 -1.60 4.83
N ARG A 106 4.80 -1.33 6.11
CA ARG A 106 4.97 -2.32 7.16
C ARG A 106 3.91 -2.16 8.24
N ILE A 107 3.36 -3.28 8.65
CA ILE A 107 2.45 -3.42 9.78
C ILE A 107 3.06 -4.45 10.73
N LEU A 108 3.18 -4.10 12.01
CA LEU A 108 3.50 -5.03 13.08
C LEU A 108 2.26 -5.24 13.94
N ALA A 109 1.97 -6.48 14.27
CA ALA A 109 0.89 -6.87 15.17
C ALA A 109 1.49 -7.39 16.49
N ALA A 110 1.19 -6.71 17.60
CA ALA A 110 1.64 -7.07 18.95
C ALA A 110 0.82 -6.33 20.00
N ASP A 111 0.96 -6.69 21.28
CA ASP A 111 0.39 -5.90 22.38
C ASP A 111 1.29 -4.69 22.67
N PHE A 112 0.97 -3.55 22.06
CA PHE A 112 1.70 -2.29 22.20
C PHE A 112 1.10 -1.37 23.27
N THR A 113 -0.09 -1.69 23.78
CA THR A 113 -0.77 -0.95 24.85
C THR A 113 -0.63 -1.64 26.21
N GLY A 114 -0.23 -2.91 26.25
CA GLY A 114 -0.06 -3.72 27.44
C GLY A 114 -1.38 -4.23 28.03
N ASP A 115 -2.45 -4.25 27.24
CA ASP A 115 -3.79 -4.65 27.69
C ASP A 115 -4.16 -6.10 27.33
N GLY A 116 -3.21 -6.83 26.75
CA GLY A 116 -3.36 -8.23 26.33
C GLY A 116 -4.06 -8.40 24.98
N LYS A 117 -4.36 -7.32 24.25
CA LYS A 117 -4.98 -7.37 22.93
C LYS A 117 -3.97 -7.07 21.83
N THR A 118 -4.25 -7.58 20.63
CA THR A 118 -3.41 -7.29 19.47
C THR A 118 -3.67 -5.87 18.98
N ASP A 119 -2.63 -5.06 19.01
CA ASP A 119 -2.58 -3.73 18.41
C ASP A 119 -1.83 -3.80 17.08
N LEU A 120 -1.99 -2.78 16.25
CA LEU A 120 -1.24 -2.62 15.01
C LEU A 120 -0.36 -1.38 15.06
N LEU A 121 0.92 -1.53 14.75
CA LEU A 121 1.82 -0.41 14.49
C LEU A 121 2.06 -0.37 12.99
N THR A 122 1.86 0.78 12.34
CA THR A 122 2.10 0.94 10.90
C THR A 122 3.10 2.05 10.61
N ILE A 123 3.84 1.87 9.52
CA ILE A 123 4.76 2.85 8.94
C ILE A 123 4.65 2.84 7.42
N GLY A 124 5.16 3.88 6.78
CA GLY A 124 5.21 3.97 5.33
C GLY A 124 5.68 5.34 4.87
N ASN A 125 4.90 5.96 3.98
CA ASN A 125 5.28 7.06 3.10
C ASN A 125 6.09 6.63 1.89
N ASP A 126 5.83 7.30 0.78
CA ASP A 126 6.61 7.16 -0.46
C ASP A 126 7.10 8.52 -0.94
N TYR A 127 8.42 8.67 -1.05
CA TYR A 127 9.04 9.89 -1.56
C TYR A 127 9.36 9.78 -3.04
N GLY A 128 9.22 8.59 -3.63
CA GLY A 128 9.41 8.28 -5.04
C GLY A 128 8.29 8.81 -5.93
N ALA A 129 8.06 10.11 -5.86
CA ALA A 129 7.10 10.80 -6.70
C ALA A 129 7.59 10.85 -8.15
N ASP A 130 6.81 10.28 -9.07
CA ASP A 130 6.86 10.70 -10.46
C ASP A 130 6.11 12.04 -10.59
N ILE A 131 6.23 12.69 -11.76
CA ILE A 131 5.56 13.97 -12.04
C ILE A 131 4.05 13.83 -11.80
N GLU A 132 3.50 12.65 -12.05
CA GLU A 132 2.08 12.34 -12.00
C GLU A 132 1.57 11.92 -10.62
N THR A 133 2.38 11.23 -9.80
CA THR A 133 1.92 10.60 -8.55
C THR A 133 2.16 11.43 -7.30
N TYR A 134 3.00 12.46 -7.39
CA TYR A 134 3.41 13.33 -6.28
C TYR A 134 3.95 12.56 -5.07
N ARG A 135 4.54 13.30 -4.13
CA ARG A 135 5.09 12.69 -2.91
C ARG A 135 3.95 12.40 -1.94
N GLN A 136 3.92 11.17 -1.41
CA GLN A 136 2.89 10.71 -0.49
C GLN A 136 3.50 10.52 0.89
N ASP A 137 3.64 11.62 1.65
CA ASP A 137 4.39 11.65 2.91
C ASP A 137 3.60 12.16 4.12
N ALA A 138 2.27 12.06 4.08
CA ALA A 138 1.40 12.54 5.16
C ALA A 138 1.37 11.62 6.40
N SER A 139 1.96 10.42 6.36
CA SER A 139 1.99 9.51 7.51
C SER A 139 3.09 9.88 8.49
N ASN A 140 2.76 9.85 9.77
CA ASN A 140 3.74 9.94 10.87
C ASN A 140 4.00 8.56 11.52
N GLY A 141 3.57 7.49 10.86
CA GLY A 141 3.34 6.19 11.49
C GLY A 141 2.16 6.25 12.46
N CYS A 142 1.46 5.13 12.65
CA CYS A 142 0.30 5.10 13.55
C CYS A 142 0.29 3.85 14.42
N LEU A 143 -0.05 4.04 15.69
CA LEU A 143 -0.43 2.96 16.59
C LEU A 143 -1.96 2.88 16.60
N LEU A 144 -2.47 1.68 16.36
CA LEU A 144 -3.89 1.36 16.41
C LEU A 144 -4.13 0.39 17.58
N ALA A 145 -4.80 0.87 18.62
CA ALA A 145 -5.19 0.04 19.75
C ALA A 145 -6.33 -0.91 19.34
N GLY A 146 -6.14 -2.20 19.56
CA GLY A 146 -7.13 -3.23 19.27
C GLY A 146 -8.19 -3.35 20.36
N ASP A 147 -9.42 -3.67 19.98
CA ASP A 147 -10.51 -3.96 20.93
C ASP A 147 -10.63 -5.46 21.28
N GLY A 148 -9.80 -6.30 20.67
CA GLY A 148 -9.82 -7.77 20.83
C GLY A 148 -10.92 -8.48 20.04
N LYS A 149 -11.69 -7.73 19.24
CA LYS A 149 -12.80 -8.20 18.39
C LYS A 149 -12.60 -7.84 16.92
N GLY A 150 -11.40 -7.40 16.55
CA GLY A 150 -11.04 -6.96 15.19
C GLY A 150 -11.27 -5.47 14.93
N GLY A 151 -11.74 -4.71 15.92
CA GLY A 151 -11.83 -3.26 15.86
C GLY A 151 -10.52 -2.60 16.27
N PHE A 152 -10.19 -1.49 15.61
CA PHE A 152 -8.96 -0.74 15.82
C PHE A 152 -9.25 0.75 15.99
N LYS A 153 -8.58 1.39 16.96
CA LYS A 153 -8.69 2.84 17.20
C LYS A 153 -7.31 3.49 17.19
N PHE A 154 -7.18 4.58 16.44
CA PHE A 154 -5.96 5.37 16.42
C PHE A 154 -5.59 5.92 17.81
N VAL A 155 -4.33 5.74 18.18
CA VAL A 155 -3.71 6.34 19.36
C VAL A 155 -2.84 7.51 18.90
N PRO A 156 -3.11 8.75 19.34
CA PRO A 156 -2.31 9.91 18.94
C PRO A 156 -0.81 9.72 19.21
N ASN A 157 0.04 10.09 18.26
CA ASN A 157 1.49 9.87 18.32
C ASN A 157 2.16 10.43 19.59
N TRP A 158 1.67 11.57 20.10
CA TRP A 158 2.17 12.15 21.36
C TRP A 158 1.86 11.27 22.59
N SER A 159 0.77 10.51 22.55
CA SER A 159 0.40 9.54 23.59
C SER A 159 1.12 8.21 23.38
N ALA A 160 1.26 7.77 22.12
CA ALA A 160 1.96 6.53 21.78
C ALA A 160 3.49 6.64 21.97
N GLY A 161 4.05 7.85 21.89
CA GLY A 161 5.49 8.08 21.94
C GLY A 161 6.23 7.59 20.69
N PHE A 162 5.54 7.45 19.56
CA PHE A 162 6.07 6.91 18.32
C PHE A 162 5.88 7.89 17.17
N TRP A 163 6.96 8.13 16.42
CA TRP A 163 6.97 9.01 15.25
C TRP A 163 7.87 8.40 14.16
N ALA A 164 7.30 8.17 12.99
CA ALA A 164 7.97 7.71 11.78
C ALA A 164 7.53 8.58 10.57
N PRO A 165 7.86 9.89 10.54
CA PRO A 165 7.48 10.81 9.47
C PRO A 165 8.31 10.66 8.18
N GLU A 166 9.35 9.83 8.21
CA GLU A 166 10.27 9.66 7.09
C GLU A 166 9.69 8.70 6.06
N GLU A 167 10.44 8.43 4.98
CA GLU A 167 10.14 7.33 4.05
C GLU A 167 10.47 5.98 4.71
N ALA A 168 9.60 5.57 5.62
CA ALA A 168 9.80 4.42 6.48
C ALA A 168 9.47 3.12 5.73
N ARG A 169 10.49 2.27 5.52
CA ARG A 169 10.39 1.12 4.62
C ARG A 169 10.20 -0.21 5.35
N ASP A 170 10.78 -0.36 6.54
CA ASP A 170 10.62 -1.59 7.31
C ASP A 170 10.80 -1.33 8.82
N MET A 171 10.22 -2.21 9.63
CA MET A 171 10.43 -2.25 11.06
C MET A 171 10.31 -3.66 11.62
N SER A 172 11.08 -3.91 12.68
CA SER A 172 11.07 -5.17 13.39
C SER A 172 11.26 -4.96 14.88
N ALA A 173 10.56 -5.74 15.69
CA ALA A 173 10.73 -5.78 17.12
C ALA A 173 11.69 -6.92 17.49
N ILE A 174 12.71 -6.60 18.28
CA ILE A 174 13.67 -7.58 18.79
C ILE A 174 13.70 -7.56 20.31
N ARG A 175 14.04 -8.70 20.91
CA ARG A 175 14.29 -8.82 22.34
C ARG A 175 15.79 -8.84 22.59
N LEU A 176 16.27 -7.89 23.38
CA LEU A 176 17.66 -7.85 23.81
C LEU A 176 17.93 -8.88 24.91
N GLN A 177 19.19 -9.28 25.09
CA GLN A 177 19.63 -10.14 26.20
C GLN A 177 19.27 -9.57 27.58
N THR A 178 19.17 -8.23 27.68
CA THR A 178 18.72 -7.53 28.90
C THR A 178 17.23 -7.75 29.21
N GLY A 179 16.49 -8.44 28.34
CA GLY A 179 15.04 -8.66 28.44
C GLY A 179 14.18 -7.48 27.97
N LYS A 180 14.82 -6.40 27.49
CA LYS A 180 14.13 -5.24 26.90
C LYS A 180 13.72 -5.54 25.46
N ASN A 181 12.53 -5.07 25.08
CA ASN A 181 12.08 -5.10 23.70
C ASN A 181 12.45 -3.77 23.02
N VAL A 182 13.00 -3.86 21.81
CA VAL A 182 13.39 -2.71 21.00
C VAL A 182 12.76 -2.85 19.64
N LEU A 183 12.09 -1.80 19.19
CA LEU A 183 11.68 -1.64 17.81
C LEU A 183 12.83 -1.00 17.03
N ILE A 184 13.21 -1.63 15.92
CA ILE A 184 14.15 -1.09 14.94
C ILE A 184 13.34 -0.60 13.76
N LEU A 185 13.55 0.65 13.36
CA LEU A 185 12.90 1.30 12.24
C LEU A 185 13.96 1.65 11.18
N ASN A 186 13.73 1.20 9.96
CA ASN A 186 14.52 1.56 8.79
C ASN A 186 13.75 2.55 7.91
N SER A 187 14.46 3.56 7.41
CA SER A 187 13.90 4.59 6.55
C SER A 187 14.88 4.85 5.41
N ASN A 188 14.37 5.08 4.20
CA ASN A 188 15.21 5.30 3.04
C ASN A 188 16.09 6.54 3.25
N ASN A 189 17.37 6.45 2.85
CA ASN A 189 18.37 7.52 3.00
C ASN A 189 18.43 8.18 4.39
N SER A 190 18.04 7.47 5.45
CA SER A 190 17.96 8.00 6.81
C SER A 190 18.60 7.04 7.81
N PRO A 191 19.14 7.53 8.96
CA PRO A 191 19.69 6.66 9.98
C PRO A 191 18.64 5.69 10.53
N ILE A 192 19.09 4.49 10.91
CA ILE A 192 18.24 3.55 11.65
C ILE A 192 17.83 4.19 12.97
N ARG A 193 16.53 4.18 13.27
CA ARG A 193 15.98 4.65 14.55
C ARG A 193 15.59 3.45 15.40
N THR A 194 15.71 3.61 16.71
CA THR A 194 15.30 2.59 17.67
C THR A 194 14.38 3.17 18.72
N PHE A 195 13.38 2.39 19.11
CA PHE A 195 12.42 2.75 20.16
C PHE A 195 12.42 1.66 21.22
N LEU A 196 12.54 2.06 22.49
CA LEU A 196 12.39 1.14 23.60
C LEU A 196 10.89 0.86 23.80
N LEU A 197 10.48 -0.39 23.61
CA LEU A 197 9.11 -0.81 23.88
C LEU A 197 8.99 -1.10 25.38
N LYS A 198 8.01 -0.46 26.03
CA LYS A 198 7.79 -0.61 27.48
C LYS A 198 7.07 -1.91 27.86
N TRP A 199 6.64 -2.71 26.89
CA TRP A 199 5.75 -3.87 27.11
C TRP A 199 6.28 -5.14 26.44
N ARG A 200 5.80 -6.30 26.92
CA ARG A 200 6.28 -7.63 26.53
C ARG A 200 5.40 -8.22 25.42
N GLN A 201 6.03 -8.81 24.40
CA GLN A 201 5.42 -9.82 23.53
C GLN A 201 5.09 -11.09 24.32
#